data_AF-A0A7G2MJ51-F1
#
_entry.id   AF-A0A7G2MJ51-F1
#
_cell.length_a   1.000
_cell.length_b   1.000
_cell.length_c   1.000
_cell.angle_alpha   90.00
_cell.angle_beta   90.00
_cell.angle_gamma   90.00
#
_symmetry.space_group_name_H-M   'P 1'
#
loop_
_entity.id
_entity.type
_entity.pdbx_description
1 polymer ?
#
loop_
_entity_poly.entity_id
_entity_poly.type
_entity_poly.pdbx_seq_one_letter_code
_entity_poly.pdbx_strand_id
1 'polypeptide(L)'
;MDWFKRKDKQYFSYDHDIHSHILPGLDDGVKRVEDSVVIVKKMLELGVKQFSFTPHISFPSPMNTPEIILGKLNDLKERLLKEGIEIEADAGAEYKIGEYMIDLIRQGNIASFHGGKVLVEHSFVAPSPVFEEVIFRLQDKGYTPVLAHPERYPFYAKHLTERVWELKRRGCRIQVNLLSFVGFYGKEAMAGARELLVARLIDHFSGDIHSVKQVELLEKFLKSKESEKLLV
;
A
#
# COMPACT_ATOMS: atom_id res chain seq x y z
N MET A 1 17.53 -10.47 -38.07
CA MET A 1 16.31 -9.64 -38.16
C MET A 1 15.84 -9.37 -36.75
N ASP A 2 16.35 -8.30 -36.15
CA ASP A 2 15.90 -7.88 -34.82
C ASP A 2 14.71 -6.94 -35.03
N TRP A 3 13.55 -7.56 -35.21
CA TRP A 3 12.28 -6.86 -35.35
C TRP A 3 11.96 -6.28 -33.98
N PHE A 4 12.22 -4.98 -33.80
CA PHE A 4 11.87 -4.17 -32.66
C PHE A 4 10.74 -4.80 -31.83
N LYS A 5 11.08 -5.47 -30.73
CA LYS A 5 10.12 -5.67 -29.64
C LYS A 5 9.71 -4.27 -29.22
N ARG A 6 8.57 -3.79 -29.72
CA ARG A 6 7.89 -2.63 -29.15
C ARG A 6 7.85 -2.90 -27.66
N LYS A 7 8.67 -2.20 -26.87
CA LYS A 7 8.46 -2.14 -25.43
C LYS A 7 7.02 -1.67 -25.28
N ASP A 8 6.18 -2.51 -24.67
CA ASP A 8 4.78 -2.15 -24.43
C ASP A 8 4.75 -0.75 -23.80
N LYS A 9 4.00 0.15 -24.41
CA LYS A 9 3.94 1.54 -23.95
C LYS A 9 3.24 1.57 -22.59
N GLN A 10 3.98 1.90 -21.54
CA GLN A 10 3.45 2.22 -20.20
C GLN A 10 3.21 3.73 -20.11
N TYR A 11 2.05 4.14 -19.59
CA TYR A 11 1.63 5.55 -19.60
C TYR A 11 1.80 6.25 -18.25
N PHE A 12 2.04 5.50 -17.18
CA PHE A 12 2.29 6.00 -15.83
C PHE A 12 3.51 5.31 -15.20
N SER A 13 4.44 6.09 -14.64
CA SER A 13 5.62 5.58 -13.93
C SER A 13 5.24 5.22 -12.50
N TYR A 14 5.51 3.97 -12.13
CA TYR A 14 5.15 3.39 -10.85
C TYR A 14 6.39 2.76 -10.21
N ASP A 15 7.25 3.61 -9.66
CA ASP A 15 8.61 3.23 -9.28
C ASP A 15 8.73 2.69 -7.84
N HIS A 16 7.80 3.02 -6.95
CA HIS A 16 7.79 2.56 -5.55
C HIS A 16 6.39 2.07 -5.15
N ASP A 17 6.29 0.79 -4.76
CA ASP A 17 5.10 0.21 -4.14
C ASP A 17 5.27 0.24 -2.62
N ILE A 18 4.44 1.00 -1.90
CA ILE A 18 4.50 1.09 -0.43
C ILE A 18 3.38 0.31 0.28
N HIS A 19 2.59 -0.44 -0.48
CA HIS A 19 1.42 -1.13 0.05
C HIS A 19 1.19 -2.44 -0.68
N SER A 20 1.57 -3.53 -0.04
CA SER A 20 1.32 -4.88 -0.53
C SER A 20 1.40 -5.95 0.57
N HIS A 21 0.64 -7.02 0.36
CA HIS A 21 0.42 -8.16 1.25
C HIS A 21 1.02 -9.42 0.64
N ILE A 22 2.29 -9.33 0.23
CA ILE A 22 2.96 -10.43 -0.49
C ILE A 22 3.99 -11.17 0.35
N LEU A 23 4.15 -10.81 1.62
CA LEU A 23 4.95 -11.61 2.56
C LEU A 23 4.13 -12.84 2.97
N PRO A 24 4.61 -14.06 2.68
CA PRO A 24 3.76 -15.24 2.65
C PRO A 24 3.31 -15.68 4.04
N GLY A 25 1.99 -15.89 4.17
CA GLY A 25 1.37 -16.49 5.35
C GLY A 25 1.18 -15.54 6.54
N LEU A 26 1.29 -14.23 6.34
CA LEU A 26 1.14 -13.23 7.42
C LEU A 26 -0.31 -12.73 7.57
N ASP A 27 -1.06 -12.63 6.49
CA ASP A 27 -2.42 -12.08 6.48
C ASP A 27 -3.25 -12.68 5.34
N ASP A 28 -4.26 -11.97 4.84
CA ASP A 28 -5.14 -12.34 3.73
C ASP A 28 -4.48 -12.26 2.35
N GLY A 29 -3.21 -11.87 2.28
CA GLY A 29 -2.38 -11.95 1.11
C GLY A 29 -1.94 -13.37 0.72
N VAL A 30 -0.78 -13.45 0.06
CA VAL A 30 -0.27 -14.72 -0.49
C VAL A 30 0.10 -15.71 0.62
N LYS A 31 -0.06 -17.01 0.34
CA LYS A 31 0.25 -18.08 1.30
C LYS A 31 1.60 -18.74 1.05
N ARG A 32 2.13 -18.63 -0.16
CA ARG A 32 3.34 -19.31 -0.62
C ARG A 32 4.36 -18.31 -1.10
N VAL A 33 5.64 -18.59 -0.81
CA VAL A 33 6.74 -17.74 -1.28
C VAL A 33 6.85 -17.73 -2.81
N GLU A 34 6.42 -18.81 -3.48
CA GLU A 34 6.41 -18.85 -4.94
C GLU A 34 5.49 -17.78 -5.55
N ASP A 35 4.33 -17.52 -4.94
CA ASP A 35 3.41 -16.48 -5.39
C ASP A 35 4.04 -15.09 -5.20
N SER A 36 4.71 -14.86 -4.06
CA SER A 36 5.47 -13.63 -3.80
C SER A 36 6.54 -13.39 -4.87
N VAL A 37 7.31 -14.42 -5.24
CA VAL A 37 8.35 -14.33 -6.27
C VAL A 37 7.76 -13.97 -7.63
N VAL A 38 6.64 -14.59 -8.01
CA VAL A 38 5.93 -14.27 -9.27
C VAL A 38 5.46 -12.81 -9.26
N ILE A 39 4.90 -12.34 -8.15
CA ILE A 39 4.45 -10.96 -8.01
C ILE A 39 5.62 -9.99 -8.13
N VAL A 40 6.70 -10.19 -7.37
CA VAL A 40 7.88 -9.31 -7.41
C VAL A 40 8.44 -9.21 -8.83
N LYS A 41 8.62 -10.33 -9.53
CA LYS A 41 9.10 -10.34 -10.92
C LYS A 41 8.22 -9.50 -11.84
N LYS A 42 6.90 -9.69 -11.78
CA LYS A 42 5.95 -8.92 -12.58
C LYS A 42 5.99 -7.43 -12.23
N MET A 43 6.13 -7.08 -10.95
CA MET A 43 6.24 -5.69 -10.51
C MET A 43 7.54 -5.04 -11.00
N LEU A 44 8.66 -5.76 -10.98
CA LEU A 44 9.93 -5.32 -11.59
C LEU A 44 9.78 -5.09 -13.10
N GLU A 45 9.07 -5.98 -13.81
CA GLU A 45 8.76 -5.82 -15.24
C GLU A 45 7.88 -4.58 -15.53
N LEU A 46 7.05 -4.16 -14.57
CA LEU A 46 6.26 -2.92 -14.60
C LEU A 46 7.05 -1.66 -14.21
N GLY A 47 8.35 -1.80 -13.92
CA GLY A 47 9.24 -0.70 -13.60
C GLY A 47 9.27 -0.30 -12.12
N VAL A 48 8.65 -1.08 -11.22
CA VAL A 48 8.81 -0.90 -9.77
C VAL A 48 10.26 -1.18 -9.40
N LYS A 49 10.90 -0.25 -8.69
CA LYS A 49 12.30 -0.32 -8.27
C LYS A 49 12.43 -0.57 -6.78
N GLN A 50 11.52 0.01 -6.00
CA GLN A 50 11.51 -0.04 -4.55
C GLN A 50 10.21 -0.66 -4.04
N PHE A 51 10.32 -1.46 -2.98
CA PHE A 51 9.18 -2.11 -2.33
C PHE A 51 9.19 -1.82 -0.83
N SER A 52 8.03 -1.51 -0.27
CA SER A 52 7.80 -1.55 1.17
C SER A 52 6.63 -2.49 1.42
N PHE A 53 6.90 -3.69 1.93
CA PHE A 53 5.85 -4.65 2.20
C PHE A 53 5.17 -4.34 3.53
N THR A 54 3.84 -4.32 3.55
CA THR A 54 3.05 -3.82 4.67
C THR A 54 1.93 -4.80 5.02
N PRO A 55 2.26 -6.03 5.45
CA PRO A 55 1.23 -6.96 5.90
C PRO A 55 0.44 -6.38 7.07
N HIS A 56 -0.76 -6.90 7.29
CA HIS A 56 -1.63 -6.42 8.35
C HIS A 56 -1.04 -6.67 9.75
N ILE A 57 -1.15 -5.67 10.62
CA ILE A 57 -1.19 -5.84 12.07
C ILE A 57 -2.58 -5.41 12.54
N SER A 58 -3.41 -6.40 12.87
CA SER A 58 -4.79 -6.17 13.30
C SER A 58 -5.19 -7.11 14.45
N PHE A 59 -5.86 -6.57 15.47
CA PHE A 59 -6.50 -7.36 16.52
C PHE A 59 -7.99 -7.56 16.17
N PRO A 60 -8.57 -8.77 16.31
CA PRO A 60 -8.06 -9.98 16.99
C PRO A 60 -7.39 -11.03 16.07
N SER A 61 -6.93 -10.66 14.87
CA SER A 61 -6.25 -11.59 13.95
C SER A 61 -4.92 -12.12 14.55
N PRO A 62 -4.37 -13.24 14.05
CA PRO A 62 -3.03 -13.70 14.44
C PRO A 62 -2.02 -12.56 14.34
N MET A 63 -1.28 -12.31 15.42
CA MET A 63 -0.51 -11.08 15.55
C MET A 63 0.85 -11.19 14.85
N ASN A 64 0.98 -10.49 13.73
CA ASN A 64 2.28 -10.18 13.16
C ASN A 64 3.04 -9.22 14.09
N THR A 65 4.35 -9.40 14.21
CA THR A 65 5.26 -8.50 14.91
C THR A 65 6.32 -7.98 13.93
N PRO A 66 7.02 -6.87 14.24
CA PRO A 66 8.11 -6.40 13.39
C PRO A 66 9.16 -7.48 13.09
N GLU A 67 9.47 -8.34 14.06
CA GLU A 67 10.44 -9.43 13.91
C GLU A 67 9.94 -10.50 12.92
N ILE A 68 8.68 -10.90 13.02
CA ILE A 68 8.07 -11.88 12.09
C ILE A 68 8.06 -11.33 10.67
N ILE A 69 7.65 -10.07 10.52
CA ILE A 69 7.58 -9.39 9.22
C ILE A 69 8.97 -9.31 8.59
N LEU A 70 9.96 -8.86 9.34
CA LEU A 70 11.34 -8.76 8.88
C LEU A 70 11.93 -10.14 8.53
N GLY A 71 11.61 -11.17 9.31
CA GLY A 71 11.95 -12.56 8.99
C GLY A 71 11.42 -12.98 7.62
N LYS A 72 10.13 -12.75 7.35
CA LYS A 72 9.53 -13.08 6.04
C LYS A 72 10.10 -12.27 4.89
N LEU A 73 10.46 -11.01 5.11
CA LEU A 73 11.16 -10.22 4.10
C LEU A 73 12.52 -10.86 3.76
N ASN A 74 13.28 -11.27 4.76
CA ASN A 74 14.58 -11.91 4.56
C ASN A 74 14.43 -13.25 3.82
N ASP A 75 13.45 -14.08 4.19
CA ASP A 75 13.14 -15.33 3.48
C ASP A 75 12.84 -15.07 2.00
N LEU A 76 12.03 -14.05 1.70
CA LEU A 76 11.69 -13.67 0.32
C LEU A 76 12.92 -13.18 -0.45
N LYS A 77 13.75 -12.33 0.17
CA LYS A 77 15.00 -11.84 -0.44
C LYS A 77 15.97 -12.98 -0.75
N GLU A 78 16.18 -13.91 0.18
CA GLU A 78 17.04 -15.08 -0.04
C GLU A 78 16.49 -15.94 -1.18
N ARG A 79 15.17 -16.12 -1.22
CA ARG A 79 14.52 -16.89 -2.27
C ARG A 79 14.64 -16.22 -3.64
N LEU A 80 14.52 -14.90 -3.75
CA LEU A 80 14.72 -14.15 -4.99
C LEU A 80 16.19 -14.20 -5.44
N LEU A 81 17.13 -14.12 -4.49
CA LEU A 81 18.57 -14.19 -4.77
C LEU A 81 18.97 -15.53 -5.40
N LYS A 82 18.34 -16.65 -5.00
CA LYS A 82 18.51 -17.97 -5.64
C LYS A 82 18.13 -17.99 -7.12
N GLU A 83 17.37 -17.00 -7.59
CA GLU A 83 17.02 -16.80 -8.99
C GLU A 83 17.78 -15.63 -9.64
N GLY A 84 18.81 -15.09 -8.96
CA GLY A 84 19.60 -13.96 -9.46
C GLY A 84 18.86 -12.63 -9.44
N ILE A 85 17.83 -12.49 -8.60
CA ILE A 85 17.04 -11.27 -8.47
C ILE A 85 17.36 -10.59 -7.14
N GLU A 86 17.91 -9.39 -7.23
CA GLU A 86 18.09 -8.49 -6.09
C GLU A 86 17.03 -7.39 -6.14
N ILE A 87 16.44 -7.07 -4.99
CA ILE A 87 15.42 -6.03 -4.87
C ILE A 87 15.80 -5.02 -3.80
N GLU A 88 15.53 -3.74 -4.06
CA GLU A 88 15.52 -2.72 -3.03
C GLU A 88 14.19 -2.80 -2.29
N ALA A 89 14.21 -3.37 -1.08
CA ALA A 89 12.99 -3.57 -0.32
C ALA A 89 13.21 -3.41 1.19
N ASP A 90 12.23 -2.81 1.85
CA ASP A 90 12.04 -2.83 3.29
C ASP A 90 10.64 -3.35 3.65
N ALA A 91 10.33 -3.38 4.94
CA ALA A 91 9.01 -3.77 5.40
C ALA A 91 8.57 -2.91 6.58
N GLY A 92 7.27 -2.67 6.63
CA GLY A 92 6.54 -2.10 7.75
C GLY A 92 5.29 -2.92 7.99
N ALA A 93 4.21 -2.29 8.41
CA ALA A 93 2.90 -2.93 8.49
C ALA A 93 1.78 -1.96 8.10
N GLU A 94 0.66 -2.53 7.63
CA GLU A 94 -0.62 -1.84 7.60
C GLU A 94 -1.32 -2.05 8.95
N TYR A 95 -1.43 -0.99 9.74
CA TYR A 95 -2.05 -1.05 11.04
C TYR A 95 -3.54 -0.74 10.98
N LYS A 96 -4.35 -1.70 11.44
CA LYS A 96 -5.75 -1.41 11.71
C LYS A 96 -5.88 -0.55 12.97
N ILE A 97 -6.47 0.63 12.81
CA ILE A 97 -6.59 1.62 13.88
C ILE A 97 -7.51 1.10 15.00
N GLY A 98 -6.98 1.05 16.22
CA GLY A 98 -7.71 0.70 17.44
C GLY A 98 -6.83 0.77 18.68
N GLU A 99 -7.39 0.43 19.84
CA GLU A 99 -6.70 0.46 21.14
C GLU A 99 -5.38 -0.31 21.14
N TYR A 100 -5.35 -1.48 20.50
CA TYR A 100 -4.13 -2.29 20.39
C TYR A 100 -2.97 -1.53 19.73
N MET A 101 -3.27 -0.75 18.69
CA MET A 101 -2.25 0.08 18.04
C MET A 101 -1.75 1.18 18.98
N ILE A 102 -2.62 1.79 19.79
CA ILE A 102 -2.20 2.78 20.79
C ILE A 102 -1.18 2.17 21.76
N ASP A 103 -1.42 0.94 22.22
CA ASP A 103 -0.50 0.24 23.11
C ASP A 103 0.84 -0.08 22.44
N LEU A 104 0.83 -0.47 21.17
CA LEU A 104 2.07 -0.66 20.40
C LEU A 104 2.86 0.64 20.25
N ILE A 105 2.20 1.78 20.01
CA ILE A 105 2.86 3.09 19.94
C ILE A 105 3.48 3.45 21.30
N ARG A 106 2.77 3.19 22.41
CA ARG A 106 3.29 3.43 23.76
C ARG A 106 4.54 2.61 24.05
N GLN A 107 4.56 1.36 23.62
CA GLN A 107 5.69 0.44 23.78
C GLN A 107 6.86 0.73 22.83
N GLY A 108 6.67 1.58 21.81
CA GLY A 108 7.66 1.80 20.77
C GLY A 108 7.80 0.61 19.81
N ASN A 109 6.81 -0.28 19.76
CA ASN A 109 6.81 -1.50 18.98
C ASN A 109 6.06 -1.31 17.66
N ILE A 110 6.55 -0.40 16.82
CA ILE A 110 5.93 -0.03 15.54
C ILE A 110 6.83 -0.43 14.37
N ALA A 111 6.29 -1.27 13.48
CA ALA A 111 6.86 -1.62 12.20
C ALA A 111 6.65 -0.47 11.19
N SER A 112 7.57 0.49 11.21
CA SER A 112 7.62 1.55 10.20
C SER A 112 8.50 1.17 9.01
N PHE A 113 8.21 1.74 7.84
CA PHE A 113 9.03 1.60 6.63
C PHE A 113 9.58 2.95 6.17
N HIS A 114 10.55 2.93 5.26
CA HIS A 114 11.05 4.05 4.49
C HIS A 114 11.22 5.37 5.27
N GLY A 115 12.06 5.29 6.32
CA GLY A 115 12.43 6.44 7.15
C GLY A 115 11.37 6.88 8.16
N GLY A 116 10.51 5.96 8.62
CA GLY A 116 9.54 6.22 9.69
C GLY A 116 8.11 6.43 9.23
N LYS A 117 7.74 6.01 8.03
CA LYS A 117 6.35 5.96 7.58
C LYS A 117 5.60 4.80 8.22
N VAL A 118 4.35 5.02 8.60
CA VAL A 118 3.47 4.01 9.19
C VAL A 118 2.14 4.05 8.48
N LEU A 119 1.78 2.94 7.84
CA LEU A 119 0.52 2.81 7.11
C LEU A 119 -0.59 2.47 8.11
N VAL A 120 -1.71 3.19 8.03
CA VAL A 120 -2.85 3.03 8.94
C VAL A 120 -4.16 2.92 8.17
N GLU A 121 -5.04 2.03 8.61
CA GLU A 121 -6.34 1.81 7.98
C GLU A 121 -7.50 1.85 8.99
N HIS A 122 -8.66 2.27 8.51
CA HIS A 122 -9.90 2.12 9.24
C HIS A 122 -10.53 0.75 8.96
N SER A 123 -11.45 0.33 9.84
CA SER A 123 -12.49 -0.61 9.38
C SER A 123 -13.34 0.07 8.31
N PHE A 124 -13.78 -0.69 7.29
CA PHE A 124 -14.71 -0.19 6.27
C PHE A 124 -16.12 0.18 6.80
N VAL A 125 -16.44 -0.15 8.05
CA VAL A 125 -17.77 0.10 8.64
C VAL A 125 -17.93 1.55 9.09
N ALA A 126 -16.95 2.07 9.83
CA ALA A 126 -17.00 3.39 10.46
C ALA A 126 -15.58 3.89 10.78
N PRO A 127 -15.38 5.22 10.88
CA PRO A 127 -14.11 5.76 11.35
C PRO A 127 -13.88 5.31 12.80
N SER A 128 -12.63 4.94 13.10
CA SER A 128 -12.24 4.58 14.46
C SER A 128 -12.28 5.82 15.37
N PRO A 129 -12.87 5.74 16.57
CA PRO A 129 -12.97 6.89 17.48
C PRO A 129 -11.60 7.37 17.98
N VAL A 130 -10.59 6.50 17.96
CA VAL A 130 -9.22 6.80 18.40
C VAL A 130 -8.28 7.22 17.27
N PHE A 131 -8.80 7.41 16.05
CA PHE A 131 -7.97 7.73 14.90
C PHE A 131 -7.13 8.98 15.09
N GLU A 132 -7.73 10.06 15.58
CA GLU A 132 -7.03 11.32 15.78
C GLU A 132 -5.92 11.21 16.81
N GLU A 133 -6.15 10.42 17.87
CA GLU A 133 -5.16 10.11 18.88
C GLU A 133 -4.00 9.28 18.30
N VAL A 134 -4.30 8.28 17.47
CA VAL A 134 -3.28 7.47 16.79
C VAL A 134 -2.39 8.33 15.90
N ILE A 135 -2.98 9.20 15.07
CA ILE A 135 -2.23 10.12 14.21
C ILE A 135 -1.31 11.01 15.05
N PHE A 136 -1.84 11.62 16.11
CA PHE A 136 -1.07 12.47 17.02
C PHE A 136 0.09 11.71 17.69
N ARG A 137 -0.18 10.53 18.27
CA ARG A 137 0.84 9.74 18.98
C ARG A 137 1.96 9.25 18.07
N LEU A 138 1.63 8.87 16.83
CA LEU A 138 2.65 8.50 15.84
C LEU A 138 3.59 9.69 15.56
N GLN A 139 3.01 10.87 15.36
CA GLN A 139 3.77 12.09 15.08
C GLN A 139 4.63 12.54 16.26
N ASP A 140 4.09 12.47 17.48
CA ASP A 140 4.83 12.74 18.73
C ASP A 140 6.08 11.84 18.87
N LYS A 141 5.97 10.59 18.39
CA LYS A 141 7.09 9.63 18.33
C LYS A 141 8.01 9.81 17.11
N GLY A 142 7.75 10.79 16.25
CA GLY A 142 8.55 11.07 15.06
C GLY A 142 8.19 10.26 13.81
N TYR A 143 7.10 9.49 13.84
CA TYR A 143 6.61 8.77 12.66
C TYR A 143 5.76 9.65 11.75
N THR A 144 5.76 9.33 10.46
CA THR A 144 4.84 9.92 9.47
C THR A 144 3.68 8.97 9.22
N PRO A 145 2.46 9.26 9.71
CA PRO A 145 1.31 8.43 9.39
C PRO A 145 0.92 8.58 7.91
N VAL A 146 0.54 7.46 7.30
CA VAL A 146 0.02 7.37 5.94
C VAL A 146 -1.35 6.68 6.03
N LEU A 147 -2.43 7.39 5.70
CA LEU A 147 -3.76 6.78 5.62
C LEU A 147 -3.86 5.95 4.34
N ALA A 148 -4.10 4.65 4.51
CA ALA A 148 -4.33 3.72 3.43
C ALA A 148 -5.72 3.92 2.82
N HIS A 149 -5.73 3.93 1.49
CA HIS A 149 -6.89 3.84 0.60
C HIS A 149 -8.18 4.56 1.06
N PRO A 150 -8.13 5.86 1.41
CA PRO A 150 -9.30 6.58 1.90
C PRO A 150 -10.46 6.65 0.90
N GLU A 151 -10.18 6.46 -0.39
CA GLU A 151 -11.22 6.35 -1.42
C GLU A 151 -12.16 5.17 -1.19
N ARG A 152 -11.72 4.13 -0.45
CA ARG A 152 -12.50 2.92 -0.22
C ARG A 152 -13.45 3.03 0.96
N TYR A 153 -13.38 4.09 1.77
CA TYR A 153 -14.21 4.25 2.96
C TYR A 153 -15.58 4.86 2.62
N PRO A 154 -16.70 4.09 2.68
CA PRO A 154 -18.02 4.62 2.29
C PRO A 154 -18.47 5.80 3.16
N PHE A 155 -18.05 5.81 4.44
CA PHE A 155 -18.35 6.88 5.37
C PHE A 155 -17.63 8.20 5.05
N TYR A 156 -16.57 8.18 4.22
CA TYR A 156 -15.94 9.41 3.72
C TYR A 156 -16.52 9.89 2.39
N ALA A 157 -17.28 9.07 1.66
CA ALA A 157 -17.66 9.36 0.28
C ALA A 157 -18.32 10.74 0.03
N LYS A 158 -19.04 11.31 1.01
CA LYS A 158 -19.68 12.64 0.88
C LYS A 158 -18.77 13.83 1.18
N HIS A 159 -17.67 13.61 1.90
CA HIS A 159 -16.77 14.65 2.43
C HIS A 159 -15.30 14.24 2.26
N LEU A 160 -15.01 13.45 1.22
CA LEU A 160 -13.73 12.75 1.08
C LEU A 160 -12.60 13.76 0.92
N THR A 161 -12.76 14.71 0.00
CA THR A 161 -11.78 15.77 -0.25
C THR A 161 -11.54 16.63 1.00
N GLU A 162 -12.58 17.08 1.70
CA GLU A 162 -12.44 17.91 2.89
C GLU A 162 -11.71 17.16 4.01
N ARG A 163 -12.09 15.90 4.23
CA ARG A 163 -11.48 15.05 5.25
C ARG A 163 -10.01 14.77 4.95
N VAL A 164 -9.69 14.40 3.73
CA VAL A 164 -8.31 14.16 3.31
C VAL A 164 -7.47 15.43 3.38
N TRP A 165 -8.03 16.58 2.97
CA TRP A 165 -7.35 17.86 3.07
C TRP A 165 -7.03 18.26 4.52
N GLU A 166 -7.94 18.00 5.46
CA GLU A 166 -7.70 18.18 6.90
C GLU A 166 -6.53 17.32 7.40
N LEU A 167 -6.53 16.03 7.06
CA LEU A 167 -5.49 15.09 7.48
C LEU A 167 -4.11 15.49 6.94
N LYS A 168 -4.04 15.93 5.68
CA LYS A 168 -2.80 16.43 5.08
C LYS A 168 -2.27 17.67 5.78
N ARG A 169 -3.14 18.63 6.14
CA ARG A 169 -2.71 19.82 6.90
C ARG A 169 -2.11 19.47 8.25
N ARG A 170 -2.51 18.34 8.83
CA ARG A 170 -1.99 17.82 10.09
C ARG A 170 -0.77 16.92 9.90
N GLY A 171 -0.24 16.78 8.70
CA GLY A 171 0.96 16.00 8.42
C GLY A 171 0.73 14.51 8.16
N CYS A 172 -0.52 14.07 8.02
CA CYS A 172 -0.84 12.71 7.59
C CYS A 172 -0.78 12.63 6.06
N ARG A 173 -0.14 11.59 5.53
CA ARG A 173 -0.01 11.35 4.08
C ARG A 173 -1.11 10.43 3.59
N ILE A 174 -1.32 10.42 2.28
CA ILE A 174 -2.44 9.73 1.64
C ILE A 174 -1.94 8.77 0.59
N GLN A 175 -2.28 7.50 0.76
CA GLN A 175 -2.03 6.46 -0.23
C GLN A 175 -3.35 6.05 -0.90
N VAL A 176 -3.40 6.06 -2.23
CA VAL A 176 -4.56 5.61 -3.03
C VAL A 176 -4.21 4.36 -3.82
N ASN A 177 -5.15 3.41 -3.89
CA ASN A 177 -4.91 2.16 -4.63
C ASN A 177 -5.03 2.39 -6.14
N LEU A 178 -4.05 1.91 -6.90
CA LEU A 178 -4.07 2.01 -8.37
C LEU A 178 -5.25 1.25 -8.97
N LEU A 179 -5.64 0.11 -8.40
CA LEU A 179 -6.78 -0.67 -8.87
C LEU A 179 -8.15 -0.02 -8.59
N SER A 180 -8.21 1.00 -7.72
CA SER A 180 -9.43 1.81 -7.56
C SER A 180 -9.80 2.53 -8.86
N PHE A 181 -8.83 2.97 -9.67
CA PHE A 181 -9.07 3.68 -10.93
C PHE A 181 -9.72 2.83 -12.03
N VAL A 182 -9.69 1.50 -11.88
CA VAL A 182 -10.34 0.54 -12.78
C VAL A 182 -11.55 -0.15 -12.15
N GLY A 183 -12.01 0.33 -10.99
CA GLY A 183 -13.24 -0.15 -10.35
C GLY A 183 -13.12 -1.50 -9.65
N PHE A 184 -11.90 -1.97 -9.36
CA PHE A 184 -11.68 -3.25 -8.68
C PHE A 184 -12.37 -3.31 -7.30
N TYR A 185 -12.38 -2.18 -6.58
CA TYR A 185 -13.00 -2.03 -5.26
C TYR A 185 -14.43 -1.44 -5.30
N GLY A 186 -15.08 -1.42 -6.47
CA GLY A 186 -16.42 -0.86 -6.65
C GLY A 186 -16.45 0.56 -7.22
N LYS A 187 -17.66 1.03 -7.55
CA LYS A 187 -17.86 2.32 -8.25
C LYS A 187 -17.58 3.51 -7.33
N GLU A 188 -17.90 3.37 -6.06
CA GLU A 188 -17.69 4.37 -5.02
C GLU A 188 -16.19 4.63 -4.83
N ALA A 189 -15.38 3.56 -4.69
CA ALA A 189 -13.92 3.67 -4.60
C ALA A 189 -13.29 4.29 -5.86
N MET A 190 -13.81 3.93 -7.03
CA MET A 190 -13.37 4.53 -8.30
C MET A 190 -13.70 6.01 -8.40
N ALA A 191 -14.88 6.44 -7.93
CA ALA A 191 -15.25 7.84 -7.85
C ALA A 191 -14.35 8.59 -6.87
N GLY A 192 -14.11 8.04 -5.68
CA GLY A 192 -13.23 8.64 -4.67
C GLY A 192 -11.78 8.79 -5.14
N ALA A 193 -11.22 7.77 -5.80
CA ALA A 193 -9.87 7.84 -6.36
C ALA A 193 -9.73 8.97 -7.39
N ARG A 194 -10.74 9.14 -8.25
CA ARG A 194 -10.78 10.23 -9.25
C ARG A 194 -10.95 11.60 -8.60
N GLU A 195 -11.79 11.70 -7.58
CA GLU A 195 -12.00 12.93 -6.81
C GLU A 195 -10.68 13.39 -6.17
N LEU A 196 -9.98 12.50 -5.47
CA LEU A 196 -8.70 12.79 -4.82
C LEU A 196 -7.59 13.14 -5.81
N LEU A 197 -7.59 12.48 -6.98
CA LEU A 197 -6.65 12.78 -8.07
C LEU A 197 -6.86 14.20 -8.60
N VAL A 198 -8.10 14.58 -8.94
CA VAL A 198 -8.43 15.93 -9.44
C VAL A 198 -8.12 17.00 -8.39
N ALA A 199 -8.39 16.71 -7.12
CA ALA A 199 -8.09 17.60 -6.00
C ALA A 199 -6.59 17.70 -5.68
N ARG A 200 -5.72 16.90 -6.32
CA ARG A 200 -4.27 16.83 -6.07
C ARG A 200 -3.93 16.50 -4.61
N LEU A 201 -4.70 15.58 -4.02
CA LEU A 201 -4.56 15.21 -2.61
C LEU A 201 -3.80 13.89 -2.38
N ILE A 202 -3.41 13.18 -3.43
CA ILE A 202 -2.70 11.90 -3.34
C ILE A 202 -1.20 12.14 -3.10
N ASP A 203 -0.60 11.53 -2.07
CA ASP A 203 0.86 11.54 -1.87
C ASP A 203 1.51 10.29 -2.47
N HIS A 204 0.82 9.14 -2.39
CA HIS A 204 1.34 7.86 -2.83
C HIS A 204 0.28 7.11 -3.65
N PHE A 205 0.70 6.52 -4.76
CA PHE A 205 -0.05 5.47 -5.43
C PHE A 205 0.52 4.13 -4.99
N SER A 206 -0.33 3.13 -4.72
CA SER A 206 0.17 1.77 -4.45
C SER A 206 -0.74 0.68 -4.99
N GLY A 207 -0.22 -0.55 -5.10
CA GLY A 207 -0.96 -1.65 -5.68
C GLY A 207 -1.98 -2.26 -4.73
N ASP A 208 -1.68 -2.28 -3.42
CA ASP A 208 -2.44 -3.03 -2.41
C ASP A 208 -2.61 -4.51 -2.83
N ILE A 209 -1.48 -5.08 -3.24
CA ILE A 209 -1.42 -6.38 -3.92
C ILE A 209 -1.47 -7.50 -2.89
N HIS A 210 -2.48 -8.35 -3.02
CA HIS A 210 -2.67 -9.57 -2.25
C HIS A 210 -2.50 -10.85 -3.09
N SER A 211 -2.50 -10.73 -4.43
CA SER A 211 -2.51 -11.88 -5.33
C SER A 211 -1.90 -11.59 -6.70
N VAL A 212 -1.45 -12.65 -7.40
CA VAL A 212 -0.94 -12.57 -8.78
C VAL A 212 -1.97 -11.94 -9.72
N LYS A 213 -3.26 -12.24 -9.53
CA LYS A 213 -4.35 -11.69 -10.36
C LYS A 213 -4.43 -10.17 -10.28
N GLN A 214 -4.20 -9.56 -9.12
CA GLN A 214 -4.19 -8.10 -8.99
C GLN A 214 -3.02 -7.48 -9.77
N VAL A 215 -1.85 -8.14 -9.80
CA VAL A 215 -0.71 -7.66 -10.60
C VAL A 215 -1.01 -7.69 -12.09
N GLU A 216 -1.70 -8.74 -12.57
CA GLU A 216 -2.13 -8.81 -13.98
C GLU A 216 -3.14 -7.71 -14.35
N LEU A 217 -4.03 -7.35 -13.42
CA LEU A 217 -4.95 -6.22 -13.60
C LEU A 217 -4.19 -4.88 -13.58
N LEU A 218 -3.21 -4.76 -12.70
CA LEU A 218 -2.37 -3.57 -12.60
C LEU A 218 -1.54 -3.37 -13.87
N GLU A 219 -0.94 -4.44 -14.40
CA GLU A 219 -0.22 -4.43 -15.68
C GLU A 219 -1.10 -3.91 -16.81
N LYS A 220 -2.33 -4.44 -16.94
CA LYS A 220 -3.28 -3.98 -17.96
C LYS A 220 -3.60 -2.50 -17.82
N PHE A 221 -3.78 -2.02 -16.59
CA PHE A 221 -4.06 -0.61 -16.33
C PHE A 221 -2.88 0.30 -16.66
N LEU A 222 -1.67 -0.01 -16.20
CA LEU A 222 -0.47 0.80 -16.45
C LEU A 222 -0.10 0.87 -17.94
N LYS A 223 -0.44 -0.16 -18.71
CA LYS A 223 -0.28 -0.21 -20.18
C LYS A 223 -1.45 0.41 -20.95
N SER A 224 -2.52 0.83 -20.27
CA SER A 224 -3.69 1.45 -20.91
C SER A 224 -3.60 2.98 -20.89
N LYS A 225 -4.24 3.63 -21.87
CA LYS A 225 -4.29 5.11 -21.95
C LYS A 225 -4.99 5.74 -20.75
N GLU A 226 -5.82 4.98 -20.05
CA GLU A 226 -6.50 5.44 -18.84
C GLU A 226 -5.50 5.83 -17.74
N SER A 227 -4.34 5.16 -17.64
CA SER A 227 -3.32 5.49 -16.64
C SER A 227 -2.57 6.79 -16.93
N GLU A 228 -2.57 7.29 -18.18
CA GLU A 228 -2.03 8.62 -18.52
C GLU A 228 -2.72 9.75 -17.74
N LYS A 229 -3.99 9.51 -17.36
CA LYS A 229 -4.76 10.43 -16.53
C LYS A 229 -4.20 10.59 -15.13
N LEU A 230 -3.23 9.79 -14.69
CA LEU A 230 -2.59 9.93 -13.38
C LEU A 230 -1.49 11.01 -13.35
N LEU A 231 -1.09 11.56 -14.51
CA LEU A 231 -0.03 12.55 -14.65
C LEU A 231 -0.47 14.00 -14.37
N VAL A 232 -1.60 14.22 -13.67
CA VAL A 232 -2.29 15.52 -13.51
C VAL A 232 -1.63 16.44 -12.48
#